data_AF-G5A9V5-F1
#
_entry.id   AF-G5A9V5-F1
#
_cell.length_a   1.000
_cell.length_b   1.000
_cell.length_c   1.000
_cell.angle_alpha   90.00
_cell.angle_beta   90.00
_cell.angle_gamma   90.00
#
_symmetry.space_group_name_H-M   'P 1'
#
loop_
_entity.id
_entity.type
_entity.pdbx_description
1 polymer ?
#
loop_
_entity_poly.entity_id
_entity_poly.type
_entity_poly.pdbx_seq_one_letter_code
_entity_poly.pdbx_strand_id
1 'polypeptide(L)'
;PVLLLWDDLAAHWAKDVQACAVELNVVLVPVPPGCTSVCQPADISWNRPLKARLRGRWLENLQAQLSAPRLLGVKFKLAAPKR
;
A
#
# COMPACT_ATOMS: atom_id res chain seq x y z
N PRO A 1 1.11 0.61 28.98
CA PRO A 1 1.89 1.19 27.87
C PRO A 1 1.41 0.58 26.56
N VAL A 2 1.21 1.40 25.52
CA VAL A 2 0.79 0.93 24.19
C VAL A 2 2.05 0.82 23.31
N LEU A 3 2.16 -0.24 22.52
CA LEU A 3 3.24 -0.40 21.55
C LEU A 3 2.75 0.02 20.16
N LEU A 4 3.48 0.93 19.51
CA LEU A 4 3.24 1.32 18.13
C LEU A 4 4.42 0.88 17.27
N LEU A 5 4.19 -0.15 16.45
CA LEU A 5 5.15 -0.63 15.47
C LEU A 5 4.89 0.09 14.14
N TRP A 6 5.88 0.83 13.63
CA TRP A 6 5.77 1.51 12.34
C TRP A 6 7.12 1.63 11.62
N ASP A 7 7.05 2.00 10.35
CA ASP A 7 8.20 2.00 9.44
C ASP A 7 9.24 3.10 9.73
N ASP A 8 10.34 3.04 8.97
CA ASP A 8 11.46 3.97 9.07
C ASP A 8 11.24 5.28 8.27
N LEU A 9 9.99 5.65 7.97
CA LEU A 9 9.70 6.94 7.34
C LEU A 9 10.17 8.06 8.27
N ALA A 10 11.03 8.95 7.77
CA ALA A 10 11.64 10.03 8.56
C ALA A 10 10.62 10.88 9.34
N ALA A 11 9.41 11.06 8.80
CA ALA A 11 8.32 11.78 9.46
C ALA A 11 7.84 11.11 10.77
N HIS A 12 7.86 9.77 10.85
CA HIS A 12 7.49 9.03 12.07
C HIS A 12 8.49 9.24 13.22
N TRP A 13 9.71 9.66 12.90
CA TRP A 13 10.80 9.83 13.87
C TRP A 13 11.12 11.31 14.13
N ALA A 14 10.28 12.24 13.66
CA ALA A 14 10.40 13.65 14.00
C ALA A 14 10.31 13.87 15.52
N LYS A 15 11.01 14.89 16.05
CA LYS A 15 11.08 15.17 17.49
C LYS A 15 9.70 15.34 18.12
N ASP A 16 8.81 16.07 17.45
CA ASP A 16 7.46 16.36 17.95
C ASP A 16 6.60 15.09 18.03
N VAL A 17 6.79 14.15 17.11
CA VAL A 17 6.12 12.85 17.12
C VAL A 17 6.59 12.00 18.29
N GLN A 18 7.90 11.97 18.55
CA GLN A 18 8.46 11.25 19.70
C GLN A 18 8.02 11.87 21.03
N ALA A 19 7.97 13.21 21.12
CA ALA A 19 7.47 13.91 22.31
C ALA A 19 6.00 13.57 22.58
N CYS A 20 5.16 13.58 21.54
CA CYS A 20 3.76 13.17 21.63
C CYS A 20 3.61 11.70 22.09
N ALA A 21 4.43 10.79 21.57
CA ALA A 21 4.40 9.38 21.99
C ALA A 21 4.72 9.22 23.50
N VAL A 22 5.69 9.99 24.02
CA VAL A 22 6.01 10.02 25.45
C VAL A 22 4.82 10.54 26.27
N GLU A 23 4.21 11.64 25.86
CA GLU A 23 3.03 12.22 26.53
C GLU A 23 1.86 11.23 26.59
N LEU A 24 1.65 10.45 25.51
CA LEU A 24 0.58 9.46 25.40
C LEU A 24 0.93 8.09 26.03
N ASN A 25 2.11 7.93 26.63
CA ASN A 25 2.62 6.64 27.15
C ASN A 25 2.61 5.52 26.08
N VAL A 26 3.03 5.90 24.86
CA VAL A 26 3.20 5.03 23.70
C VAL A 26 4.69 4.77 23.48
N VAL A 27 5.06 3.49 23.37
CA VAL A 27 6.42 3.07 23.00
C VAL A 27 6.46 2.86 21.50
N LEU A 28 7.31 3.62 20.82
CA LEU A 28 7.56 3.47 19.38
C LEU A 28 8.56 2.33 19.14
N VAL A 29 8.20 1.41 18.26
CA VAL A 29 9.04 0.26 17.88
C VAL A 29 9.34 0.36 16.38
N PRO A 30 10.62 0.43 15.97
CA PRO A 30 10.97 0.50 14.55
C PRO A 30 10.84 -0.86 13.88
N VAL A 31 10.29 -0.86 12.67
CA VAL A 31 10.45 -1.98 11.74
C VAL A 31 11.82 -1.88 11.07
N PRO A 32 12.58 -2.98 10.91
CA PRO A 32 13.85 -2.94 10.20
C PRO A 32 13.71 -2.30 8.81
N PRO A 33 14.65 -1.43 8.40
CA PRO A 33 14.58 -0.75 7.11
C PRO A 33 14.46 -1.74 5.95
N GLY A 34 13.51 -1.49 5.03
CA GLY A 34 13.24 -2.38 3.90
C GLY A 34 12.44 -3.65 4.23
N CYS A 35 12.12 -3.91 5.50
CA CYS A 35 11.40 -5.11 5.92
C CYS A 35 9.91 -4.88 6.21
N THR A 36 9.33 -3.71 5.89
CA THR A 36 7.91 -3.42 6.15
C THR A 36 6.96 -4.47 5.58
N SER A 37 7.21 -4.93 4.35
CA SER A 37 6.39 -5.95 3.68
C SER A 37 6.35 -7.33 4.38
N VAL A 38 7.30 -7.61 5.28
CA VAL A 38 7.44 -8.91 5.97
C VAL A 38 7.39 -8.81 7.49
N CYS A 39 7.64 -7.63 8.06
CA CYS A 39 7.68 -7.40 9.51
C CYS A 39 6.55 -6.50 10.01
N GLN A 40 5.94 -5.67 9.15
CA GLN A 40 4.87 -4.76 9.57
C GLN A 40 3.50 -5.44 9.42
N PRO A 41 2.74 -5.67 10.51
CA PRO A 41 1.46 -6.38 10.46
C PRO A 41 0.43 -5.70 9.55
N ALA A 42 0.39 -4.37 9.50
CA ALA A 42 -0.51 -3.63 8.62
C ALA A 42 -0.25 -3.94 7.14
N ASP A 43 1.03 -4.07 6.76
CA ASP A 43 1.39 -4.40 5.38
C ASP A 43 1.06 -5.84 5.02
N ILE A 44 1.32 -6.77 5.93
CA ILE A 44 1.10 -8.20 5.72
C ILE A 44 -0.39 -8.54 5.71
N SER A 45 -1.13 -8.02 6.68
CA SER A 45 -2.50 -8.45 6.97
C SER A 45 -3.56 -7.63 6.26
N TRP A 46 -3.29 -6.34 5.97
CA TRP A 46 -4.28 -5.46 5.35
C TRP A 46 -3.87 -5.04 3.94
N ASN A 47 -2.68 -4.44 3.79
CA ASN A 47 -2.27 -3.88 2.50
C ASN A 47 -2.00 -4.95 1.46
N ARG A 48 -1.36 -6.07 1.84
CA ARG A 48 -1.08 -7.17 0.91
C ARG A 48 -2.35 -7.78 0.30
N PRO A 49 -3.35 -8.24 1.07
CA PRO A 49 -4.58 -8.77 0.47
C PRO A 49 -5.37 -7.71 -0.29
N LEU A 50 -5.38 -6.45 0.18
CA LEU A 50 -6.00 -5.34 -0.54
C LEU A 50 -5.36 -5.12 -1.91
N LYS A 51 -4.03 -4.96 -1.96
CA LYS A 51 -3.25 -4.76 -3.20
C LYS A 51 -3.39 -5.96 -4.14
N ALA A 52 -3.40 -7.19 -3.62
CA ALA A 52 -3.62 -8.40 -4.41
C ALA A 52 -4.99 -8.38 -5.10
N ARG A 53 -6.05 -8.03 -4.37
CA ARG A 53 -7.41 -7.96 -4.93
C ARG A 53 -7.56 -6.83 -5.96
N LEU A 54 -6.98 -5.66 -5.70
CA LEU A 54 -6.95 -4.55 -6.65
C LEU A 54 -6.20 -4.93 -7.93
N ARG A 55 -5.06 -5.63 -7.80
CA ARG A 55 -4.31 -6.15 -8.94
C ARG A 55 -5.12 -7.16 -9.75
N GLY A 56 -5.88 -8.05 -9.09
CA GLY A 56 -6.79 -8.97 -9.78
C GLY A 56 -7.80 -8.23 -10.65
N ARG A 57 -8.54 -7.28 -10.07
CA ARG A 57 -9.52 -6.46 -10.80
C ARG A 57 -8.90 -5.67 -11.95
N TRP A 58 -7.69 -5.16 -11.76
CA TRP A 58 -6.95 -4.47 -12.81
C TRP A 58 -6.63 -5.40 -13.99
N LEU A 59 -6.15 -6.61 -13.70
CA LEU A 59 -5.83 -7.60 -14.73
C LEU A 59 -7.08 -8.05 -15.50
N GLU A 60 -8.18 -8.30 -14.80
CA GLU A 60 -9.47 -8.63 -15.40
C GLU A 60 -9.95 -7.51 -16.34
N ASN A 61 -9.88 -6.25 -15.89
CA ASN A 61 -10.26 -5.10 -16.69
C ASN A 61 -9.37 -4.94 -17.93
N LEU A 62 -8.05 -5.10 -17.77
CA LEU A 62 -7.10 -5.02 -18.87
C LEU A 62 -7.35 -6.13 -19.90
N GLN A 63 -7.56 -7.37 -19.45
CA GLN A 63 -7.88 -8.50 -20.33
C GLN A 63 -9.18 -8.27 -21.10
N ALA A 64 -10.23 -7.79 -20.44
CA ALA A 64 -11.50 -7.46 -21.10
C ALA A 64 -11.32 -6.39 -22.19
N GLN A 65 -10.55 -5.34 -21.93
CA GLN A 65 -10.28 -4.29 -22.92
C GLN A 65 -9.42 -4.79 -24.09
N LEU A 66 -8.44 -5.66 -23.83
CA LEU A 66 -7.59 -6.24 -24.87
C LEU A 66 -8.37 -7.18 -25.79
N SER A 67 -9.31 -7.95 -25.24
CA SER A 67 -10.18 -8.87 -25.98
C SER A 67 -11.32 -8.19 -26.75
N ALA A 68 -11.62 -6.92 -26.45
CA ALA A 68 -12.67 -6.19 -27.15
C ALA A 68 -12.34 -6.01 -28.65
N PRO A 69 -13.32 -6.20 -29.56
CA PRO A 69 -13.14 -5.97 -30.99
C PRO A 69 -12.65 -4.56 -31.28
N ARG A 70 -11.73 -4.42 -32.23
CA ARG A 70 -11.17 -3.14 -32.69
C ARG A 70 -11.18 -3.08 -34.21
N LEU A 71 -11.41 -1.88 -34.74
CA LEU A 71 -11.26 -1.62 -36.17
C LEU A 71 -9.81 -1.83 -36.60
N LEU A 72 -9.62 -2.33 -37.81
CA LEU A 72 -8.29 -2.61 -38.36
C LEU A 72 -7.46 -1.31 -38.40
N GLY A 73 -6.19 -1.39 -37.98
CA GLY A 73 -5.29 -0.23 -37.93
C GLY A 73 -5.47 0.69 -36.71
N VAL A 74 -6.48 0.48 -35.86
CA VAL A 74 -6.65 1.26 -34.62
C VAL A 74 -5.78 0.67 -33.51
N LYS A 75 -4.86 1.48 -32.99
CA LYS A 75 -4.01 1.10 -31.85
C LYS A 75 -4.83 1.00 -30.57
N PHE A 76 -4.48 0.02 -29.73
CA PHE A 76 -5.04 -0.10 -28.39
C PHE A 76 -4.74 1.15 -27.55
N LYS A 77 -5.75 1.66 -26.86
CA LYS A 77 -5.62 2.69 -25.83
C LYS A 77 -6.29 2.20 -24.57
N LEU A 78 -5.53 2.13 -23.48
CA LEU A 78 -6.03 1.69 -22.19
C LEU A 78 -7.00 2.74 -21.64
N ALA A 79 -8.24 2.33 -21.39
CA ALA A 79 -9.20 3.12 -20.65
C ALA A 79 -8.99 2.88 -19.15
N ALA A 80 -8.99 3.96 -18.36
CA ALA A 80 -8.94 3.84 -16.91
C ALA A 80 -10.26 3.23 -16.37
N PRO A 81 -10.21 2.39 -15.32
CA PRO A 81 -11.40 1.96 -14.61
C PRO A 81 -12.20 3.17 -14.10
N LYS A 82 -13.53 3.10 -14.19
CA LYS A 82 -14.41 4.09 -13.59
C LYS A 82 -14.48 3.85 -12.08
N ARG A 83 -14.66 4.94 -11.31
CA ARG A 83 -14.80 4.90 -9.85
C ARG A 83 -16.15 4.29 -9.45
#